data_AF-A0A7Y3XHB6-F1
#
_entry.id   AF-A0A7Y3XHB6-F1
#
_cell.length_a   1.000
_cell.length_b   1.000
_cell.length_c   1.000
_cell.angle_alpha   90.00
_cell.angle_beta   90.00
_cell.angle_gamma   90.00
#
_symmetry.space_group_name_H-M   'P 1'
#
loop_
_entity.id
_entity.type
_entity.pdbx_description
1 polymer ?
#
loop_
_entity_poly.entity_id
_entity_poly.type
_entity_poly.pdbx_seq_one_letter_code
_entity_poly.pdbx_strand_id
1 'polypeptide(L)'
;MRAASIIVCFSVATALTAGTTLAQGPIDLEDFSGSEQVITFAPGFASQCAPFEYEGVVFSENGGGTGGPCFRANSDWGSFFDNIPGASIGLGFNDQWGDSRIVMELPAGMRRVGCLLSTSPVTTWTMDLYDSSSTLIGSDTRAMPNTSEAVFIGYETAADIARVEIWETNGENGHITLMDDVRFEAVDGLRLAVTGDCPGTMEACASGAAQGDKIVIIYSFNFGSAGPVPGCPDLLTDLKAPKAADSGTADATGTFCTSGRVPGNACGRVKVQAINRTTCEKSSVVEV
;
A
#
# COMPACT_ATOMS: atom_id res chain seq x y z
N MET A 1 26.36 19.94 29.69
CA MET A 1 24.97 19.48 29.47
C MET A 1 24.89 18.03 29.93
N ARG A 2 24.10 17.72 30.98
CA ARG A 2 23.91 16.34 31.44
C ARG A 2 22.85 15.69 30.54
N ALA A 3 23.17 14.60 29.87
CA ALA A 3 22.21 13.81 29.11
C ALA A 3 21.17 13.25 30.09
N ALA A 4 19.93 13.71 30.00
CA ALA A 4 18.83 13.12 30.75
C ALA A 4 18.55 11.73 30.17
N SER A 5 18.85 10.68 30.92
CA SER A 5 18.39 9.33 30.60
C SER A 5 16.88 9.28 30.76
N ILE A 6 16.15 9.35 29.65
CA ILE A 6 14.73 9.02 29.62
C ILE A 6 14.64 7.50 29.79
N ILE A 7 14.16 7.07 30.96
CA ILE A 7 13.78 5.68 31.21
C ILE A 7 12.34 5.56 30.74
N VAL A 8 12.13 4.92 29.60
CA VAL A 8 10.79 4.51 29.16
C VAL A 8 10.54 3.14 29.78
N CYS A 9 9.66 3.07 30.78
CA CYS A 9 9.21 1.80 31.32
C CYS A 9 8.06 1.29 30.45
N PHE A 10 8.31 0.23 29.69
CA PHE A 10 7.27 -0.55 29.03
C PHE A 10 6.81 -1.62 30.01
N SER A 11 5.50 -1.72 30.22
CA SER A 11 4.91 -2.81 31.00
C SER A 11 4.30 -3.77 30.01
N VAL A 12 4.68 -5.05 30.08
CA VAL A 12 4.02 -6.10 29.31
C VAL A 12 2.65 -6.32 29.92
N ALA A 13 1.64 -5.60 29.40
CA ALA A 13 0.26 -5.96 29.63
C ALA A 13 -0.06 -7.09 28.66
N THR A 14 -0.34 -8.29 29.18
CA THR A 14 -0.91 -9.38 28.39
C THR A 14 -2.36 -9.01 28.07
N ALA A 15 -2.55 -8.08 27.15
CA ALA A 15 -3.86 -7.80 26.59
C ALA A 15 -4.22 -8.99 25.70
N LEU A 16 -5.31 -9.67 26.04
CA LEU A 16 -5.98 -10.61 25.15
C LEU A 16 -6.70 -9.74 24.10
N THR A 17 -5.96 -9.19 23.15
CA THR A 17 -6.51 -8.36 22.08
C THR A 17 -7.18 -9.27 21.05
N ALA A 18 -8.40 -8.90 20.65
CA ALA A 18 -9.01 -9.44 19.45
C ALA A 18 -8.03 -9.15 18.30
N GLY A 19 -7.50 -10.20 17.68
CA GLY A 19 -6.56 -10.06 16.57
C GLY A 19 -7.16 -9.13 15.54
N THR A 20 -6.49 -8.01 15.27
CA THR A 20 -6.76 -7.23 14.08
C THR A 20 -6.40 -8.12 12.92
N THR A 21 -7.39 -8.84 12.38
CA THR A 21 -7.34 -9.38 11.04
C THR A 21 -6.78 -8.29 10.14
N LEU A 22 -5.78 -8.64 9.31
CA LEU A 22 -5.31 -7.75 8.23
C LEU A 22 -6.53 -7.10 7.60
N ALA A 23 -6.46 -5.78 7.38
CA ALA A 23 -7.56 -5.05 6.76
C ALA A 23 -7.81 -5.70 5.39
N GLN A 24 -8.85 -6.52 5.30
CA GLN A 24 -9.33 -7.08 4.06
C GLN A 24 -10.49 -6.20 3.63
N GLY A 25 -10.33 -5.51 2.53
CA GLY A 25 -11.37 -4.61 2.06
C GLY A 25 -10.85 -3.44 1.23
N PRO A 26 -11.78 -2.53 0.89
CA PRO A 26 -11.45 -1.28 0.24
C PRO A 26 -10.43 -0.48 1.06
N ILE A 27 -9.50 0.14 0.37
CA ILE A 27 -8.52 1.07 0.93
C ILE A 27 -8.56 2.39 0.16
N ASP A 28 -8.12 3.46 0.82
CA ASP A 28 -7.96 4.77 0.22
C ASP A 28 -6.48 5.02 -0.13
N LEU A 29 -6.19 6.10 -0.85
CA LEU A 29 -4.85 6.39 -1.36
C LEU A 29 -3.78 6.48 -0.23
N GLU A 30 -4.19 6.99 0.93
CA GLU A 30 -3.35 7.17 2.11
C GLU A 30 -3.00 5.88 2.87
N ASP A 31 -3.63 4.75 2.52
CA ASP A 31 -3.36 3.46 3.16
C ASP A 31 -2.08 2.78 2.64
N PHE A 32 -1.56 3.23 1.49
CA PHE A 32 -0.30 2.73 0.93
C PHE A 32 0.90 3.16 1.79
N SER A 33 1.93 2.33 1.82
CA SER A 33 3.05 2.53 2.75
C SER A 33 3.98 3.72 2.43
N GLY A 34 3.85 4.32 1.23
CA GLY A 34 4.83 5.25 0.66
C GLY A 34 6.04 4.55 0.04
N SER A 35 6.10 3.22 0.09
CA SER A 35 7.11 2.38 -0.58
C SER A 35 6.52 1.52 -1.69
N GLU A 36 5.26 1.76 -2.04
CA GLU A 36 4.58 1.09 -3.12
C GLU A 36 5.24 1.34 -4.47
N GLN A 37 5.04 0.41 -5.41
CA GLN A 37 5.32 0.68 -6.80
C GLN A 37 4.16 1.50 -7.37
N VAL A 38 4.48 2.60 -8.05
CA VAL A 38 3.51 3.47 -8.73
C VAL A 38 3.85 3.47 -10.21
N ILE A 39 2.95 2.94 -11.04
CA ILE A 39 3.03 3.05 -12.49
C ILE A 39 2.32 4.33 -12.89
N THR A 40 3.12 5.34 -13.25
CA THR A 40 2.66 6.54 -13.94
C THR A 40 2.99 6.39 -15.43
N PHE A 41 2.00 6.61 -16.30
CA PHE A 41 2.16 6.37 -17.73
C PHE A 41 2.85 7.57 -18.42
N ALA A 42 4.17 7.49 -18.61
CA ALA A 42 4.97 8.58 -19.16
C ALA A 42 4.53 9.03 -20.57
N PRO A 43 4.68 10.34 -20.91
CA PRO A 43 4.44 10.82 -22.26
C PRO A 43 5.51 10.23 -23.18
N GLY A 44 5.08 9.39 -24.13
CA GLY A 44 5.98 8.58 -24.95
C GLY A 44 5.81 7.07 -24.76
N PHE A 45 4.91 6.63 -23.89
CA PHE A 45 4.30 5.31 -24.01
C PHE A 45 3.64 5.22 -25.40
N ALA A 46 4.41 4.70 -26.36
CA ALA A 46 3.94 4.45 -27.72
C ALA A 46 2.73 3.54 -27.62
N SER A 47 1.76 3.70 -28.52
CA SER A 47 0.58 2.84 -28.51
C SER A 47 0.99 1.38 -28.46
N GLN A 48 0.57 0.66 -27.41
CA GLN A 48 0.84 -0.75 -27.21
C GLN A 48 -0.46 -1.50 -27.43
N CYS A 49 -0.43 -2.55 -28.23
CA CYS A 49 -1.57 -3.46 -28.33
C CYS A 49 -1.37 -4.61 -27.36
N ALA A 50 -2.42 -4.95 -26.63
CA ALA A 50 -2.41 -5.98 -25.61
C ALA A 50 -2.30 -7.40 -26.20
N PRO A 51 -1.73 -8.34 -25.44
CA PRO A 51 -1.12 -8.11 -24.13
C PRO A 51 0.26 -7.45 -24.25
N PHE A 52 0.62 -6.60 -23.28
CA PHE A 52 1.97 -6.03 -23.17
C PHE A 52 2.40 -5.93 -21.70
N GLU A 53 3.71 -5.98 -21.46
CA GLU A 53 4.28 -5.81 -20.11
C GLU A 53 4.85 -4.39 -19.95
N TYR A 54 4.57 -3.75 -18.82
CA TYR A 54 5.09 -2.43 -18.46
C TYR A 54 5.34 -2.37 -16.97
N GLU A 55 6.57 -2.03 -16.57
CA GLU A 55 7.00 -1.97 -15.16
C GLU A 55 6.66 -3.26 -14.36
N GLY A 56 6.75 -4.43 -15.01
CA GLY A 56 6.49 -5.74 -14.39
C GLY A 56 5.02 -6.14 -14.28
N VAL A 57 4.09 -5.32 -14.78
CA VAL A 57 2.65 -5.64 -14.88
C VAL A 57 2.30 -5.99 -16.32
N VAL A 58 1.58 -7.09 -16.53
CA VAL A 58 1.05 -7.43 -17.86
C VAL A 58 -0.36 -6.88 -17.98
N PHE A 59 -0.53 -5.94 -18.91
CA PHE A 59 -1.82 -5.35 -19.23
C PHE A 59 -2.45 -6.09 -20.41
N SER A 60 -3.73 -6.40 -20.27
CA SER A 60 -4.58 -6.94 -21.32
C SER A 60 -5.99 -6.35 -21.23
N GLU A 61 -6.84 -6.69 -22.18
CA GLU A 61 -8.23 -6.25 -22.24
C GLU A 61 -9.10 -7.46 -22.56
N ASN A 62 -10.26 -7.53 -21.92
CA ASN A 62 -11.25 -8.57 -22.16
C ASN A 62 -12.57 -7.91 -22.59
N GLY A 63 -12.53 -7.23 -23.74
CA GLY A 63 -13.65 -6.52 -24.38
C GLY A 63 -14.02 -7.13 -25.74
N GLY A 64 -15.27 -6.95 -26.18
CA GLY A 64 -15.81 -7.48 -27.44
C GLY A 64 -15.60 -6.54 -28.64
N GLY A 65 -14.84 -5.46 -28.43
CA GLY A 65 -14.68 -4.33 -29.32
C GLY A 65 -14.12 -4.71 -30.69
N THR A 66 -14.44 -3.87 -31.68
CA THR A 66 -14.04 -4.07 -33.07
C THR A 66 -12.63 -3.53 -33.39
N GLY A 67 -12.02 -2.78 -32.47
CA GLY A 67 -10.62 -2.41 -32.49
C GLY A 67 -9.82 -3.37 -31.62
N GLY A 68 -8.65 -3.82 -32.08
CA GLY A 68 -7.75 -4.61 -31.22
C GLY A 68 -7.40 -3.80 -29.95
N PRO A 69 -7.19 -4.47 -28.81
CA PRO A 69 -7.05 -3.81 -27.51
C PRO A 69 -5.75 -3.01 -27.48
N CYS A 70 -5.79 -1.73 -27.84
CA CYS A 70 -4.60 -0.92 -27.98
C CYS A 70 -4.67 0.27 -27.06
N PHE A 71 -3.69 0.34 -26.17
CA PHE A 71 -3.59 1.35 -25.16
C PHE A 71 -2.67 2.47 -25.60
N ARG A 72 -2.88 3.67 -25.06
CA ARG A 72 -2.06 4.85 -25.31
C ARG A 72 -1.95 5.70 -24.05
N ALA A 73 -0.80 6.32 -23.84
CA ALA A 73 -0.67 7.42 -22.90
C ALA A 73 -0.46 8.74 -23.65
N ASN A 74 -1.13 9.79 -23.20
CA ASN A 74 -0.93 11.16 -23.69
C ASN A 74 -1.07 12.16 -22.54
N SER A 75 -0.53 13.36 -22.77
CA SER A 75 -0.37 14.41 -21.77
C SER A 75 -1.60 15.31 -21.58
N ASP A 76 -2.77 14.90 -22.08
CA ASP A 76 -3.95 15.77 -22.19
C ASP A 76 -5.02 15.47 -21.13
N TRP A 77 -4.71 14.61 -20.16
CA TRP A 77 -5.69 14.08 -19.20
C TRP A 77 -5.52 14.59 -17.77
N GLY A 78 -4.46 15.34 -17.47
CA GLY A 78 -4.13 15.73 -16.09
C GLY A 78 -5.27 16.40 -15.32
N SER A 79 -6.08 17.23 -15.99
CA SER A 79 -7.18 17.93 -15.33
C SER A 79 -8.25 17.01 -14.75
N PHE A 80 -8.35 15.76 -15.21
CA PHE A 80 -9.27 14.77 -14.63
C PHE A 80 -8.80 14.29 -13.25
N PHE A 81 -7.52 14.41 -12.92
CA PHE A 81 -6.94 13.90 -11.68
C PHE A 81 -6.64 15.00 -10.65
N ASP A 82 -6.91 16.27 -10.99
CA ASP A 82 -6.64 17.44 -10.13
C ASP A 82 -7.38 17.39 -8.77
N ASN A 83 -8.46 16.61 -8.68
CA ASN A 83 -9.23 16.44 -7.45
C ASN A 83 -8.57 15.50 -6.43
N ILE A 84 -7.51 14.76 -6.81
CA ILE A 84 -6.83 13.80 -5.94
C ILE A 84 -5.40 14.29 -5.65
N PRO A 85 -5.12 14.79 -4.44
CA PRO A 85 -3.78 15.23 -4.07
C PRO A 85 -2.76 14.09 -4.22
N GLY A 86 -1.67 14.38 -4.95
CA GLY A 86 -0.59 13.40 -5.16
C GLY A 86 -0.77 12.51 -6.39
N ALA A 87 -1.85 12.66 -7.15
CA ALA A 87 -1.97 12.09 -8.49
C ALA A 87 -0.90 12.65 -9.43
N SER A 88 -0.49 11.85 -10.42
CA SER A 88 0.42 12.34 -11.44
C SER A 88 -0.23 13.46 -12.27
N ILE A 89 0.49 14.58 -12.42
CA ILE A 89 -0.02 15.71 -13.18
C ILE A 89 0.19 15.48 -14.68
N GLY A 90 -0.92 15.39 -15.42
CA GLY A 90 -0.90 15.52 -16.88
C GLY A 90 -1.01 14.22 -17.65
N LEU A 91 -0.87 13.05 -17.03
CA LEU A 91 -0.72 11.80 -17.75
C LEU A 91 -1.88 10.86 -17.49
N GLY A 92 -2.25 10.08 -18.49
CA GLY A 92 -3.31 9.10 -18.38
C GLY A 92 -3.17 8.05 -19.46
N PHE A 93 -3.26 6.81 -19.03
CA PHE A 93 -3.47 5.67 -19.90
C PHE A 93 -4.91 5.64 -20.39
N ASN A 94 -5.08 5.24 -21.64
CA ASN A 94 -6.40 5.03 -22.20
C ASN A 94 -6.46 3.92 -23.24
N ASP A 95 -7.65 3.37 -23.43
CA ASP A 95 -7.93 2.16 -24.22
C ASP A 95 -8.29 2.39 -25.69
N GLN A 96 -8.21 3.63 -26.18
CA GLN A 96 -8.51 4.10 -27.55
C GLN A 96 -9.92 3.82 -28.11
N TRP A 97 -10.57 2.72 -27.73
CA TRP A 97 -11.79 2.22 -28.33
C TRP A 97 -12.98 2.21 -27.37
N GLY A 98 -12.73 2.38 -26.07
CA GLY A 98 -13.77 2.57 -25.06
C GLY A 98 -14.49 1.31 -24.59
N ASP A 99 -13.94 0.12 -24.86
CA ASP A 99 -14.53 -1.19 -24.49
C ASP A 99 -13.70 -1.94 -23.43
N SER A 100 -13.32 -1.24 -22.38
CA SER A 100 -12.33 -1.80 -21.47
C SER A 100 -12.88 -2.43 -20.20
N ARG A 101 -12.86 -3.76 -20.22
CA ARG A 101 -12.44 -4.50 -19.04
C ARG A 101 -10.92 -4.62 -19.06
N ILE A 102 -10.24 -3.71 -18.35
CA ILE A 102 -8.79 -3.71 -18.22
C ILE A 102 -8.40 -4.84 -17.29
N VAL A 103 -7.46 -5.68 -17.73
CA VAL A 103 -6.91 -6.77 -16.94
C VAL A 103 -5.44 -6.49 -16.68
N MET A 104 -5.04 -6.54 -15.42
CA MET A 104 -3.66 -6.37 -14.97
C MET A 104 -3.20 -7.63 -14.25
N GLU A 105 -2.21 -8.32 -14.78
CA GLU A 105 -1.53 -9.40 -14.06
C GLU A 105 -0.35 -8.80 -13.29
N LEU A 106 -0.39 -8.92 -11.96
CA LEU A 106 0.59 -8.34 -11.05
C LEU A 106 1.74 -9.33 -10.76
N PRO A 107 2.92 -8.83 -10.35
CA PRO A 107 3.96 -9.69 -9.77
C PRO A 107 3.44 -10.49 -8.57
N ALA A 108 4.06 -11.63 -8.27
CA ALA A 108 3.71 -12.43 -7.10
C ALA A 108 3.94 -11.67 -5.77
N GLY A 109 3.15 -12.00 -4.74
CA GLY A 109 3.26 -11.42 -3.39
C GLY A 109 2.56 -10.06 -3.22
N MET A 110 1.93 -9.53 -4.27
CA MET A 110 1.14 -8.30 -4.17
C MET A 110 -0.14 -8.54 -3.39
N ARG A 111 -0.51 -7.62 -2.53
CA ARG A 111 -1.68 -7.76 -1.63
C ARG A 111 -2.43 -6.44 -1.41
N ARG A 112 -1.87 -5.34 -1.90
CA ARG A 112 -2.55 -4.07 -2.10
C ARG A 112 -2.43 -3.67 -3.55
N VAL A 113 -3.54 -3.19 -4.09
CA VAL A 113 -3.57 -2.57 -5.40
C VAL A 113 -4.58 -1.44 -5.39
N GLY A 114 -4.31 -0.39 -6.14
CA GLY A 114 -5.26 0.67 -6.40
C GLY A 114 -4.90 1.44 -7.66
N CYS A 115 -5.82 2.22 -8.17
CA CYS A 115 -5.61 3.03 -9.36
C CYS A 115 -6.56 4.23 -9.36
N LEU A 116 -6.14 5.28 -10.04
CA LEU A 116 -6.98 6.43 -10.36
C LEU A 116 -7.74 6.14 -11.65
N LEU A 117 -9.06 6.33 -11.61
CA LEU A 117 -9.94 6.04 -12.74
C LEU A 117 -10.82 7.25 -13.03
N SER A 118 -10.95 7.55 -14.31
CA SER A 118 -11.86 8.57 -14.80
C SER A 118 -12.37 8.22 -16.19
N THR A 119 -13.39 8.93 -16.62
CA THR A 119 -13.93 8.92 -17.98
C THR A 119 -14.71 10.22 -18.18
N SER A 120 -15.11 10.53 -19.40
CA SER A 120 -15.82 11.79 -19.68
C SER A 120 -17.25 11.86 -19.09
N PRO A 121 -18.05 10.77 -19.02
CA PRO A 121 -19.29 10.76 -18.27
C PRO A 121 -19.10 10.28 -16.82
N VAL A 122 -20.01 10.64 -15.91
CA VAL A 122 -20.00 10.04 -14.56
C VAL A 122 -20.35 8.56 -14.68
N THR A 123 -19.47 7.70 -14.19
CA THR A 123 -19.70 6.25 -14.13
C THR A 123 -19.41 5.70 -12.73
N THR A 124 -19.65 4.41 -12.56
CA THR A 124 -19.21 3.65 -11.40
C THR A 124 -18.17 2.64 -11.87
N TRP A 125 -17.04 2.60 -11.19
CA TRP A 125 -15.97 1.65 -11.47
C TRP A 125 -16.08 0.46 -10.52
N THR A 126 -15.90 -0.74 -11.05
CA THR A 126 -15.70 -1.96 -10.27
C THR A 126 -14.27 -2.44 -10.46
N MET A 127 -13.67 -2.88 -9.36
CA MET A 127 -12.38 -3.59 -9.35
C MET A 127 -12.61 -4.96 -8.73
N ASP A 128 -12.28 -6.03 -9.46
CA ASP A 128 -12.19 -7.39 -8.92
C ASP A 128 -10.73 -7.83 -8.81
N LEU A 129 -10.46 -8.62 -7.78
CA LEU A 129 -9.13 -9.16 -7.49
C LEU A 129 -9.19 -10.67 -7.49
N TYR A 130 -8.25 -11.30 -8.19
CA TYR A 130 -8.15 -12.75 -8.32
C TYR A 130 -6.77 -13.24 -7.86
N ASP A 131 -6.77 -14.41 -7.23
CA ASP A 131 -5.53 -15.13 -6.93
C ASP A 131 -4.98 -15.88 -8.16
N SER A 132 -3.84 -16.56 -8.00
CA SER A 132 -3.19 -17.34 -9.07
C SER A 132 -4.02 -18.53 -9.57
N SER A 133 -5.07 -18.93 -8.83
CA SER A 133 -6.03 -19.96 -9.23
C SER A 133 -7.28 -19.36 -9.88
N SER A 134 -7.29 -18.06 -10.19
CA SER A 134 -8.44 -17.30 -10.70
C SER A 134 -9.66 -17.32 -9.78
N THR A 135 -9.46 -17.48 -8.47
CA THR A 135 -10.52 -17.34 -7.48
C THR A 135 -10.64 -15.86 -7.09
N LEU A 136 -11.87 -15.34 -7.07
CA LEU A 136 -12.15 -13.98 -6.63
C LEU A 136 -11.86 -13.84 -5.13
N ILE A 137 -10.93 -12.95 -4.77
CA ILE A 137 -10.46 -12.72 -3.39
C ILE A 137 -10.84 -11.35 -2.82
N GLY A 138 -11.35 -10.46 -3.67
CA GLY A 138 -11.79 -9.12 -3.29
C GLY A 138 -12.55 -8.42 -4.42
N SER A 139 -13.39 -7.45 -4.06
CA SER A 139 -14.09 -6.59 -4.99
C SER A 139 -14.44 -5.26 -4.32
N ASP A 140 -14.26 -4.14 -5.02
CA ASP A 140 -14.74 -2.82 -4.62
C ASP A 140 -15.50 -2.15 -5.77
N THR A 141 -16.35 -1.19 -5.43
CA THR A 141 -17.10 -0.41 -6.40
C THR A 141 -17.20 1.04 -5.93
N ARG A 142 -16.73 1.98 -6.76
CA ARG A 142 -16.66 3.41 -6.42
C ARG A 142 -17.26 4.26 -7.54
N ALA A 143 -18.11 5.20 -7.17
CA ALA A 143 -18.69 6.15 -8.10
C ALA A 143 -17.74 7.32 -8.34
N MET A 144 -17.61 7.73 -9.60
CA MET A 144 -16.96 9.00 -9.93
C MET A 144 -17.74 10.17 -9.33
N PRO A 145 -17.05 11.19 -8.77
CA PRO A 145 -17.72 12.34 -8.17
C PRO A 145 -18.36 13.26 -9.22
N ASN A 146 -17.72 13.48 -10.38
CA ASN A 146 -18.29 14.18 -11.53
C ASN A 146 -17.61 13.81 -12.88
N THR A 147 -18.01 14.46 -13.98
CA THR A 147 -17.56 14.20 -15.37
C THR A 147 -16.13 14.60 -15.70
N SER A 148 -15.43 15.26 -14.77
CA SER A 148 -14.08 15.81 -14.97
C SER A 148 -13.19 15.58 -13.76
N GLU A 149 -13.54 14.57 -12.96
CA GLU A 149 -12.82 14.19 -11.76
C GLU A 149 -12.55 12.69 -11.77
N ALA A 150 -11.50 12.28 -11.10
CA ALA A 150 -11.13 10.88 -10.94
C ALA A 150 -11.71 10.33 -9.64
N VAL A 151 -11.77 9.01 -9.57
CA VAL A 151 -11.98 8.26 -8.34
C VAL A 151 -10.78 7.36 -8.10
N PHE A 152 -10.37 7.26 -6.85
CA PHE A 152 -9.44 6.22 -6.44
C PHE A 152 -10.24 4.98 -6.05
N ILE A 153 -9.87 3.83 -6.61
CA ILE A 153 -10.35 2.53 -6.17
C ILE A 153 -9.15 1.70 -5.76
N GLY A 154 -9.19 1.13 -4.57
CA GLY A 154 -8.10 0.33 -4.02
C GLY A 154 -8.62 -0.76 -3.12
N TYR A 155 -7.85 -1.84 -2.99
CA TYR A 155 -8.20 -2.98 -2.15
C TYR A 155 -6.96 -3.58 -1.49
N GLU A 156 -7.13 -4.08 -0.28
CA GLU A 156 -6.16 -4.93 0.43
C GLU A 156 -6.74 -6.32 0.68
N THR A 157 -5.95 -7.37 0.42
CA THR A 157 -6.30 -8.77 0.65
C THR A 157 -5.28 -9.46 1.53
N ALA A 158 -5.73 -10.50 2.27
CA ALA A 158 -4.84 -11.41 2.97
C ALA A 158 -4.17 -12.45 2.03
N ALA A 159 -4.76 -12.69 0.87
CA ALA A 159 -4.24 -13.58 -0.17
C ALA A 159 -3.52 -12.79 -1.27
N ASP A 160 -2.52 -13.40 -1.91
CA ASP A 160 -1.77 -12.75 -2.99
C ASP A 160 -2.67 -12.47 -4.20
N ILE A 161 -2.66 -11.23 -4.67
CA ILE A 161 -3.33 -10.74 -5.86
C ILE A 161 -2.46 -11.11 -7.06
N ALA A 162 -2.95 -12.00 -7.91
CA ALA A 162 -2.30 -12.32 -9.17
C ALA A 162 -2.88 -11.49 -10.32
N ARG A 163 -4.19 -11.22 -10.29
CA ARG A 163 -4.89 -10.51 -11.36
C ARG A 163 -5.87 -9.50 -10.82
N VAL A 164 -5.94 -8.35 -11.47
CA VAL A 164 -6.91 -7.30 -11.20
C VAL A 164 -7.70 -7.04 -12.47
N GLU A 165 -9.01 -6.93 -12.33
CA GLU A 165 -9.90 -6.60 -13.45
C GLU A 165 -10.71 -5.36 -13.11
N ILE A 166 -10.69 -4.37 -13.99
CA ILE A 166 -11.34 -3.07 -13.79
C ILE A 166 -12.26 -2.76 -14.96
N TRP A 167 -13.49 -2.36 -14.67
CA TRP A 167 -14.48 -1.98 -15.69
C TRP A 167 -15.54 -1.05 -15.12
N GLU A 168 -16.36 -0.48 -16.01
CA GLU A 168 -17.52 0.32 -15.66
C GLU A 168 -18.74 -0.55 -15.28
N THR A 169 -19.27 -0.40 -14.07
CA THR A 169 -20.33 -1.26 -13.50
C THR A 169 -21.64 -1.23 -14.30
N ASN A 170 -21.99 -0.10 -14.90
CA ASN A 170 -23.28 0.08 -15.59
C ASN A 170 -23.19 -0.18 -17.10
N GLY A 171 -22.23 -1.01 -17.50
CA GLY A 171 -21.95 -1.32 -18.89
C GLY A 171 -21.02 -0.30 -19.52
N GLU A 172 -20.40 -0.72 -20.61
CA GLU A 172 -19.56 0.11 -21.46
C GLU A 172 -20.33 1.35 -21.92
N ASN A 173 -19.80 2.53 -21.63
CA ASN A 173 -20.40 3.79 -22.07
C ASN A 173 -19.95 4.18 -23.49
N GLY A 174 -19.07 3.38 -24.12
CA GLY A 174 -18.48 3.63 -25.45
C GLY A 174 -17.45 4.77 -25.45
N HIS A 175 -16.92 5.12 -24.28
CA HIS A 175 -15.93 6.17 -24.10
C HIS A 175 -14.63 5.62 -23.58
N ILE A 176 -13.59 6.36 -23.94
CA ILE A 176 -12.22 6.07 -23.58
C ILE A 176 -12.07 6.04 -22.04
N THR A 177 -11.62 4.90 -21.52
CA THR A 177 -11.26 4.76 -20.11
C THR A 177 -9.99 5.56 -19.83
N LEU A 178 -9.96 6.34 -18.76
CA LEU A 178 -8.75 7.01 -18.29
C LEU A 178 -8.28 6.33 -17.00
N MET A 179 -7.05 5.85 -17.01
CA MET A 179 -6.39 5.26 -15.85
C MET A 179 -5.07 5.97 -15.59
N ASP A 180 -4.74 6.19 -14.33
CA ASP A 180 -3.41 6.67 -13.93
C ASP A 180 -3.02 6.12 -12.55
N ASP A 181 -1.74 6.26 -12.21
CA ASP A 181 -1.14 5.83 -10.94
C ASP A 181 -1.64 4.45 -10.49
N VAL A 182 -1.32 3.40 -11.26
CA VAL A 182 -1.55 2.04 -10.79
C VAL A 182 -0.54 1.78 -9.67
N ARG A 183 -1.05 1.68 -8.45
CA ARG A 183 -0.28 1.47 -7.23
C ARG A 183 -0.41 0.03 -6.80
N PHE A 184 0.69 -0.62 -6.49
CA PHE A 184 0.67 -1.95 -5.89
C PHE A 184 1.86 -2.14 -4.97
N GLU A 185 1.63 -2.88 -3.89
CA GLU A 185 2.69 -3.25 -2.97
C GLU A 185 2.47 -4.65 -2.44
N ALA A 186 3.60 -5.32 -2.21
CA ALA A 186 3.60 -6.51 -1.39
C ALA A 186 3.24 -6.09 0.03
N VAL A 187 2.21 -6.74 0.58
CA VAL A 187 1.88 -6.65 2.00
C VAL A 187 2.63 -7.73 2.79
N ASP A 188 3.34 -8.62 2.09
CA ASP A 188 4.31 -9.51 2.68
C ASP A 188 5.46 -8.69 3.24
N GLY A 189 5.40 -8.47 4.54
CA GLY A 189 6.38 -7.70 5.26
C GLY A 189 5.87 -7.33 6.64
N LEU A 190 6.80 -7.26 7.57
CA LEU A 190 6.51 -6.76 8.90
C LEU A 190 5.95 -5.33 8.82
N ARG A 191 4.78 -5.11 9.39
CA ARG A 191 4.15 -3.79 9.51
C ARG A 191 4.31 -3.24 10.90
N LEU A 192 4.11 -1.94 11.05
CA LEU A 192 4.06 -1.29 12.35
C LEU A 192 2.90 -0.28 12.36
N ALA A 193 1.99 -0.45 13.29
CA ALA A 193 1.00 0.55 13.66
C ALA A 193 1.36 1.14 15.03
N VAL A 194 1.20 2.44 15.19
CA VAL A 194 1.37 3.10 16.50
C VAL A 194 0.11 3.91 16.82
N THR A 195 -0.51 3.64 17.96
CA THR A 195 -1.78 4.25 18.40
C THR A 195 -1.67 4.80 19.81
N GLY A 196 -2.62 5.65 20.22
CA GLY A 196 -2.68 6.27 21.56
C GLY A 196 -2.38 7.77 21.55
N ASP A 197 -2.15 8.32 22.74
CA ASP A 197 -1.99 9.76 22.95
C ASP A 197 -0.52 10.17 23.12
N CYS A 198 -0.12 11.26 22.47
CA CYS A 198 1.17 11.90 22.69
C CYS A 198 1.00 13.38 23.11
N PRO A 199 1.38 13.79 24.34
CA PRO A 199 1.98 12.97 25.40
C PRO A 199 0.98 12.02 26.06
N GLY A 200 1.42 10.81 26.39
CA GLY A 200 0.52 9.82 26.95
C GLY A 200 1.04 8.40 26.80
N THR A 201 0.13 7.45 26.96
CA THR A 201 0.38 6.04 26.68
C THR A 201 0.16 5.81 25.20
N MET A 202 1.12 5.16 24.57
CA MET A 202 1.05 4.73 23.20
C MET A 202 1.31 3.24 23.10
N GLU A 203 0.69 2.61 22.12
CA GLU A 203 0.87 1.20 21.78
C GLU A 203 1.48 1.11 20.38
N ALA A 204 2.52 0.29 20.26
CA ALA A 204 3.18 -0.03 19.01
C ALA A 204 2.95 -1.52 18.72
N CYS A 205 2.27 -1.82 17.63
CA CYS A 205 1.91 -3.17 17.22
C CYS A 205 2.57 -3.49 15.88
N ALA A 206 3.41 -4.51 15.87
CA ALA A 206 3.93 -5.09 14.65
C ALA A 206 3.04 -6.23 14.17
N SER A 207 2.73 -6.28 12.88
CA SER A 207 1.90 -7.33 12.27
C SER A 207 2.52 -7.86 10.98
N GLY A 208 1.96 -8.92 10.40
CA GLY A 208 2.47 -9.53 9.16
C GLY A 208 3.64 -10.51 9.39
N ALA A 209 3.93 -10.89 10.64
CA ALA A 209 4.93 -11.91 10.97
C ALA A 209 4.33 -13.32 11.05
N ALA A 210 5.14 -14.37 10.98
CA ALA A 210 4.68 -15.73 11.28
C ALA A 210 4.57 -15.94 12.81
N GLN A 211 3.68 -16.83 13.25
CA GLN A 211 3.59 -17.19 14.67
C GLN A 211 4.95 -17.65 15.22
N GLY A 212 5.38 -17.04 16.32
CA GLY A 212 6.64 -17.35 16.98
C GLY A 212 7.84 -16.56 16.44
N ASP A 213 7.67 -15.73 15.41
CA ASP A 213 8.73 -14.86 14.92
C ASP A 213 9.21 -13.89 15.97
N LYS A 214 10.52 -13.62 15.99
CA LYS A 214 11.14 -12.76 17.00
C LYS A 214 11.08 -11.31 16.56
N ILE A 215 10.20 -10.55 17.18
CA ILE A 215 9.99 -9.13 16.85
C ILE A 215 10.72 -8.24 17.85
N VAL A 216 11.35 -7.18 17.35
CA VAL A 216 11.84 -6.07 18.17
C VAL A 216 11.27 -4.77 17.65
N ILE A 217 10.71 -3.95 18.54
CA ILE A 217 10.28 -2.59 18.24
C ILE A 217 11.40 -1.67 18.68
N ILE A 218 11.91 -0.88 17.75
CA ILE A 218 13.00 0.06 17.96
C ILE A 218 12.53 1.49 17.74
N TYR A 219 13.22 2.46 18.34
CA TYR A 219 12.95 3.87 18.15
C TYR A 219 14.22 4.72 18.06
N SER A 220 14.10 5.90 17.45
CA SER A 220 15.10 6.95 17.43
C SER A 220 14.44 8.33 17.34
N PHE A 221 15.21 9.40 17.50
CA PHE A 221 14.78 10.77 17.24
C PHE A 221 15.20 11.26 15.84
N ASN A 222 15.94 10.46 15.08
CA ASN A 222 16.47 10.85 13.78
C ASN A 222 16.39 9.69 12.79
N PHE A 223 16.03 10.02 11.55
CA PHE A 223 16.26 9.13 10.41
C PHE A 223 17.75 8.92 10.21
N GLY A 224 18.10 7.79 9.60
CA GLY A 224 19.46 7.49 9.18
C GLY A 224 19.57 6.01 8.88
N SER A 225 20.79 5.52 8.69
CA SER A 225 21.02 4.08 8.58
C SER A 225 21.85 3.62 9.78
N ALA A 226 21.47 2.50 10.39
CA ALA A 226 22.24 1.85 11.42
C ALA A 226 22.20 0.33 11.22
N GLY A 227 23.33 -0.34 11.44
CA GLY A 227 23.43 -1.78 11.32
C GLY A 227 24.86 -2.29 11.48
N PRO A 228 25.05 -3.62 11.32
CA PRO A 228 24.00 -4.61 11.06
C PRO A 228 23.13 -4.90 12.30
N VAL A 229 21.87 -5.26 12.10
CA VAL A 229 20.98 -5.71 13.19
C VAL A 229 21.52 -7.03 13.75
N PRO A 230 21.63 -7.21 15.09
CA PRO A 230 22.11 -8.47 15.66
C PRO A 230 21.29 -9.68 15.20
N GLY A 231 21.94 -10.62 14.51
CA GLY A 231 21.31 -11.82 13.93
C GLY A 231 20.84 -11.67 12.47
N CYS A 232 20.88 -10.46 11.93
CA CYS A 232 20.51 -10.14 10.55
C CYS A 232 21.63 -9.32 9.90
N PRO A 233 22.69 -9.98 9.39
CA PRO A 233 23.93 -9.31 8.97
C PRO A 233 23.75 -8.32 7.82
N ASP A 234 22.74 -8.52 6.97
CA ASP A 234 22.48 -7.67 5.80
C ASP A 234 21.37 -6.63 6.06
N LEU A 235 20.72 -6.67 7.22
CA LEU A 235 19.62 -5.77 7.55
C LEU A 235 20.16 -4.48 8.20
N LEU A 236 19.88 -3.35 7.53
CA LEU A 236 20.09 -2.00 8.05
C LEU A 236 18.74 -1.39 8.46
N THR A 237 18.68 -0.75 9.62
CA THR A 237 17.51 0.02 10.07
C THR A 237 17.47 1.39 9.40
N ASP A 238 16.29 2.01 9.32
CA ASP A 238 16.11 3.38 8.77
C ASP A 238 16.16 4.47 9.85
N LEU A 239 16.70 4.09 11.02
CA LEU A 239 16.87 4.94 12.18
C LEU A 239 18.35 5.14 12.49
N LYS A 240 18.73 6.36 12.88
CA LYS A 240 20.09 6.65 13.35
C LYS A 240 20.24 6.24 14.81
N ALA A 241 21.19 5.36 15.11
CA ALA A 241 21.47 4.87 16.47
C ALA A 241 20.20 4.45 17.26
N PRO A 242 19.41 3.50 16.72
CA PRO A 242 18.15 3.11 17.32
C PRO A 242 18.34 2.46 18.69
N LYS A 243 17.32 2.59 19.53
CA LYS A 243 17.20 1.89 20.81
C LYS A 243 16.03 0.93 20.75
N ALA A 244 16.16 -0.24 21.39
CA ALA A 244 15.02 -1.13 21.58
C ALA A 244 14.02 -0.49 22.55
N ALA A 245 12.75 -0.41 22.14
CA ALA A 245 11.63 -0.14 23.04
C ALA A 245 11.26 -1.42 23.78
N ASP A 246 11.02 -2.50 23.02
CA ASP A 246 10.67 -3.81 23.54
C ASP A 246 10.95 -4.92 22.50
N SER A 247 10.92 -6.18 22.93
CA SER A 247 11.04 -7.34 22.06
C SER A 247 10.24 -8.53 22.56
N GLY A 248 9.69 -9.33 21.65
CA GLY A 248 8.95 -10.53 21.98
C GLY A 248 8.78 -11.45 20.78
N THR A 249 7.77 -12.30 20.84
CA THR A 249 7.41 -13.20 19.74
C THR A 249 6.04 -12.84 19.20
N ALA A 250 5.87 -12.90 17.88
CA ALA A 250 4.57 -12.76 17.25
C ALA A 250 3.63 -13.89 17.74
N ASP A 251 2.38 -13.51 18.02
CA ASP A 251 1.35 -14.43 18.48
C ASP A 251 0.76 -15.28 17.35
N ALA A 252 -0.33 -16.02 17.63
CA ALA A 252 -0.99 -16.87 16.65
C ALA A 252 -1.59 -16.11 15.45
N THR A 253 -1.76 -14.78 15.57
CA THR A 253 -2.25 -13.91 14.50
C THR A 253 -1.12 -13.23 13.73
N GLY A 254 0.14 -13.51 14.09
CA GLY A 254 1.29 -12.85 13.48
C GLY A 254 1.57 -11.44 14.03
N THR A 255 1.10 -11.16 15.25
CA THR A 255 1.15 -9.82 15.86
C THR A 255 2.03 -9.79 17.12
N PHE A 256 2.79 -8.72 17.33
CA PHE A 256 3.46 -8.41 18.59
C PHE A 256 3.24 -6.93 18.96
N CYS A 257 2.64 -6.67 20.11
CA CYS A 257 2.37 -5.31 20.60
C CYS A 257 3.14 -5.01 21.89
N THR A 258 3.55 -3.74 22.05
CA THR A 258 4.09 -3.20 23.29
C THR A 258 3.53 -1.82 23.58
N SER A 259 3.39 -1.46 24.86
CA SER A 259 2.86 -0.14 25.27
C SER A 259 3.78 0.59 26.23
N GLY A 260 3.95 1.89 26.00
CA GLY A 260 4.84 2.73 26.78
C GLY A 260 4.40 4.18 26.81
N ARG A 261 4.97 4.94 27.75
CA ARG A 261 4.63 6.34 27.94
C ARG A 261 5.58 7.26 27.18
N VAL A 262 5.05 8.10 26.30
CA VAL A 262 5.82 9.09 25.52
C VAL A 262 5.75 10.47 26.21
N PRO A 263 6.89 11.08 26.58
CA PRO A 263 6.91 12.40 27.19
C PRO A 263 6.61 13.50 26.15
N GLY A 264 6.03 14.62 26.57
CA GLY A 264 5.57 15.66 25.63
C GLY A 264 6.66 16.30 24.77
N ASN A 265 7.92 16.29 25.22
CA ASN A 265 9.05 16.79 24.45
C ASN A 265 9.55 15.83 23.35
N ALA A 266 8.96 14.64 23.27
CA ALA A 266 9.27 13.59 22.31
C ALA A 266 8.19 13.44 21.22
N CYS A 267 6.99 13.99 21.41
CA CYS A 267 5.90 13.96 20.43
C CYS A 267 6.25 14.72 19.14
N GLY A 268 5.86 14.18 18.00
CA GLY A 268 6.23 14.63 16.65
C GLY A 268 7.73 14.48 16.35
N ARG A 269 8.49 13.72 17.13
CA ARG A 269 9.95 13.61 17.00
C ARG A 269 10.45 12.18 17.10
N VAL A 270 9.70 11.29 17.74
CA VAL A 270 10.09 9.89 17.86
C VAL A 270 9.72 9.18 16.57
N LYS A 271 10.64 8.35 16.10
CA LYS A 271 10.51 7.50 14.92
C LYS A 271 10.58 6.06 15.40
N VAL A 272 9.58 5.26 15.07
CA VAL A 272 9.45 3.88 15.51
C VAL A 272 9.53 2.96 14.29
N GLN A 273 10.20 1.83 14.44
CA GLN A 273 10.31 0.79 13.41
C GLN A 273 10.24 -0.58 14.08
N ALA A 274 9.57 -1.54 13.45
CA ALA A 274 9.60 -2.94 13.85
C ALA A 274 10.64 -3.69 13.02
N ILE A 275 11.26 -4.71 13.63
CA ILE A 275 12.16 -5.65 12.95
C ILE A 275 11.78 -7.07 13.31
N ASN A 276 11.67 -7.93 12.30
CA ASN A 276 11.48 -9.36 12.43
C ASN A 276 12.86 -9.99 12.32
N ARG A 277 13.40 -10.41 13.46
CA ARG A 277 14.73 -11.01 13.55
C ARG A 277 14.77 -12.47 13.11
N THR A 278 13.61 -13.08 12.84
CA THR A 278 13.56 -14.42 12.24
C THR A 278 13.73 -14.35 10.73
N THR A 279 12.94 -13.51 10.06
CA THR A 279 12.97 -13.34 8.60
C THR A 279 13.96 -12.29 8.12
N CYS A 280 14.51 -11.50 9.03
CA CYS A 280 15.37 -10.36 8.75
C CYS A 280 14.70 -9.28 7.90
N GLU A 281 13.42 -9.04 8.16
CA GLU A 281 12.62 -7.96 7.58
C GLU A 281 12.44 -6.81 8.57
N LYS A 282 12.11 -5.62 8.05
CA LYS A 282 11.78 -4.44 8.84
C LYS A 282 10.51 -3.79 8.30
N SER A 283 9.79 -3.09 9.17
CA SER A 283 8.66 -2.24 8.75
C SER A 283 9.13 -0.90 8.21
N SER A 284 8.21 -0.15 7.58
CA SER A 284 8.36 1.30 7.43
C SER A 284 8.48 1.99 8.80
N VAL A 285 9.01 3.22 8.79
CA VAL A 285 9.14 4.04 10.00
C VAL A 285 7.87 4.84 10.23
N VAL A 286 7.35 4.83 11.45
CA VAL A 286 6.20 5.66 11.88
C VAL A 286 6.71 6.81 12.76
N GLU A 287 6.28 8.05 12.48
CA GLU A 287 6.53 9.19 13.36
C GLU A 287 5.43 9.33 14.42
N VAL A 288 5.88 9.63 15.64
CA VAL A 288 5.10 9.73 16.88
C VAL A 288 5.33 11.10 17.51
#